data_AF-A0A812L563-F1
#
_entry.id   AF-A0A812L563-F1
#
_cell.length_a   1.000
_cell.length_b   1.000
_cell.length_c   1.000
_cell.angle_alpha   90.00
_cell.angle_beta   90.00
_cell.angle_gamma   90.00
#
_symmetry.space_group_name_H-M   'P 1'
#
loop_
_entity.id
_entity.type
_entity.pdbx_description
1 polymer ?
#
loop_
_entity_poly.entity_id
_entity_poly.type
_entity_poly.pdbx_seq_one_letter_code
_entity_poly.pdbx_strand_id
1 'polypeptide(L)'
;MMLRCAMKCLDCDCNVSDIVDVHDAFAEEVIAPVPVQACARPTRDMMAHTMGHGAAASTWRPKKPTPKATELPWQLSSREVRDTVLLSGRFTKADKVAYMRDVEKELQKCGIRTFMVKAGAGQDFGVLTAMGLHRARAMVAFCTSTYGERTRVGYETYQELKYVHENGEDGAKIALLPIKLAEVYPPCPPDEVGRSLCRLAFSRSLVYVDGLLDGTSYKQAEDVAKLIVESLRRMNLLHEVTK
;
A
#
# COMPACT_ATOMS: atom_id res chain seq x y z
N MET A 1 15.43 23.01 -29.32
CA MET A 1 14.43 24.11 -29.32
C MET A 1 13.46 23.83 -28.18
N MET A 2 13.40 24.74 -27.21
CA MET A 2 12.92 24.51 -25.83
C MET A 2 11.43 24.19 -25.71
N LEU A 3 11.11 23.22 -24.84
CA LEU A 3 9.77 22.96 -24.29
C LEU A 3 9.29 24.17 -23.47
N ARG A 4 8.03 24.58 -23.66
CA ARG A 4 7.27 25.35 -22.68
C ARG A 4 6.15 24.47 -22.14
N CYS A 5 6.34 23.94 -20.93
CA CYS A 5 5.24 23.47 -20.09
C CYS A 5 4.93 24.62 -19.13
N ALA A 6 3.87 25.36 -19.38
CA ALA A 6 3.50 26.53 -18.60
C ALA A 6 2.79 26.09 -17.30
N MET A 7 3.47 26.30 -16.18
CA MET A 7 2.86 26.40 -14.85
C MET A 7 1.82 27.53 -14.84
N LYS A 8 0.56 27.18 -14.59
CA LYS A 8 -0.46 28.10 -14.08
C LYS A 8 -1.06 27.46 -12.83
N CYS A 9 -0.49 27.80 -11.68
CA CYS A 9 -1.21 27.78 -10.41
C CYS A 9 -1.28 29.24 -9.97
N LEU A 10 -2.45 29.85 -10.10
CA LEU A 10 -2.77 31.14 -9.51
C LEU A 10 -3.94 30.89 -8.55
N ASP A 11 -3.65 31.14 -7.27
CA ASP A 11 -4.50 31.79 -6.27
C ASP A 11 -5.97 31.37 -6.21
N CYS A 12 -6.28 30.50 -5.25
CA CYS A 12 -7.62 30.43 -4.65
C CYS A 12 -7.50 30.80 -3.17
N ASP A 13 -7.76 32.07 -2.87
CA ASP A 13 -8.18 32.54 -1.56
C ASP A 13 -9.59 32.01 -1.28
N CYS A 14 -9.69 31.00 -0.43
CA CYS A 14 -10.98 30.49 0.05
C CYS A 14 -11.50 31.45 1.13
N ASN A 15 -12.31 32.43 0.72
CA ASN A 15 -13.07 33.28 1.62
C ASN A 15 -14.15 32.45 2.33
N VAL A 16 -14.04 32.34 3.66
CA VAL A 16 -14.99 31.65 4.54
C VAL A 16 -16.10 32.64 4.91
N SER A 17 -17.10 32.73 4.04
CA SER A 17 -18.42 33.29 4.39
C SER A 17 -19.32 33.10 3.18
N ASP A 18 -20.03 31.97 3.14
CA ASP A 18 -21.43 31.95 2.73
C ASP A 18 -22.04 30.60 3.13
N ILE A 19 -22.72 30.68 4.27
CA ILE A 19 -23.67 29.71 4.80
C ILE A 19 -24.97 29.92 4.02
N VAL A 20 -25.50 28.86 3.41
CA VAL A 20 -26.95 28.72 3.22
C VAL A 20 -27.34 27.26 3.42
N ASP A 21 -28.34 27.12 4.28
CA ASP A 21 -28.98 25.90 4.73
C ASP A 21 -29.47 24.99 3.60
N VAL A 22 -29.21 23.69 3.74
CA VAL A 22 -30.10 22.66 3.22
C VAL A 22 -30.37 21.68 4.36
N HIS A 23 -31.53 21.88 4.98
CA HIS A 23 -32.18 20.98 5.90
C HIS A 23 -32.65 19.69 5.20
N ASP A 24 -32.66 18.61 5.97
CA ASP A 24 -33.48 17.39 5.87
C ASP A 24 -33.17 16.36 4.76
N ALA A 25 -32.57 15.23 5.17
CA ALA A 25 -33.31 14.00 5.52
C ALA A 25 -32.34 12.81 5.68
N PHE A 26 -31.85 12.61 6.90
CA PHE A 26 -31.16 11.39 7.32
C PHE A 26 -32.20 10.32 7.69
N ALA A 27 -32.15 9.15 7.05
CA ALA A 27 -32.68 7.92 7.60
C ALA A 27 -31.50 7.07 8.07
N GLU A 28 -31.21 7.13 9.37
CA GLU A 28 -30.23 6.28 10.04
C GLU A 28 -30.84 4.89 10.28
N GLU A 29 -30.28 3.87 9.66
CA GLU A 29 -30.55 2.48 10.02
C GLU A 29 -29.57 2.08 11.13
N VAL A 30 -30.07 2.08 12.37
CA VAL A 30 -29.35 1.74 13.60
C VAL A 30 -29.08 0.24 13.62
N ILE A 31 -27.84 -0.16 13.31
CA ILE A 31 -27.37 -1.53 13.54
C ILE A 31 -27.01 -1.65 15.04
N ALA A 32 -27.80 -2.45 15.75
CA ALA A 32 -27.60 -2.75 17.16
C ALA A 32 -26.23 -3.40 17.44
N PRO A 33 -25.54 -3.05 18.55
CA PRO A 33 -24.27 -3.68 18.90
C PRO A 33 -24.47 -5.12 19.38
N VAL A 34 -23.68 -6.02 18.80
CA VAL A 34 -23.58 -7.43 19.22
C VAL A 34 -22.86 -7.51 20.58
N PRO A 35 -23.38 -8.25 21.58
CA PRO A 35 -22.74 -8.35 22.89
C PRO A 35 -21.44 -9.17 22.82
N VAL A 36 -20.34 -8.54 23.23
CA VAL A 36 -19.03 -9.20 23.41
C VAL A 36 -19.01 -9.90 24.76
N GLN A 37 -18.94 -11.22 24.74
CA GLN A 37 -18.87 -12.08 25.92
C GLN A 37 -17.48 -11.94 26.58
N ALA A 38 -17.45 -11.49 27.83
CA ALA A 38 -16.23 -11.33 28.61
C ALA A 38 -15.68 -12.71 29.03
N CYS A 39 -14.50 -13.09 28.51
CA CYS A 39 -13.74 -14.23 29.04
C CYS A 39 -13.04 -13.83 30.34
N ALA A 40 -13.45 -14.48 31.43
CA ALA A 40 -12.86 -14.36 32.75
C ALA A 40 -11.40 -14.83 32.77
N ARG A 41 -10.53 -14.07 33.44
CA ARG A 41 -9.15 -14.47 33.77
C ARG A 41 -9.17 -15.39 35.00
N PRO A 42 -8.48 -16.54 35.00
CA PRO A 42 -8.26 -17.29 36.21
C PRO A 42 -7.20 -16.63 37.10
N THR A 43 -7.53 -16.55 38.37
CA THR A 43 -6.72 -16.02 39.48
C THR A 43 -5.54 -16.93 39.81
N ARG A 44 -4.49 -16.26 40.27
CA ARG A 44 -3.21 -16.79 40.73
C ARG A 44 -3.35 -17.30 42.16
N ASP A 45 -3.18 -18.60 42.38
CA ASP A 45 -3.01 -19.16 43.72
C ASP A 45 -1.60 -19.71 43.93
N MET A 46 -0.95 -19.17 44.96
CA MET A 46 0.25 -19.70 45.61
C MET A 46 -0.18 -20.73 46.66
N MET A 47 0.49 -21.88 46.74
CA MET A 47 0.79 -22.55 48.02
C MET A 47 2.09 -23.34 47.94
N ALA A 48 2.74 -23.41 49.10
CA ALA A 48 4.12 -23.79 49.35
C ALA A 48 4.26 -25.20 49.97
N HIS A 49 5.52 -25.63 50.11
CA HIS A 49 6.07 -26.75 50.91
C HIS A 49 5.82 -28.17 50.35
N THR A 50 6.78 -29.11 50.31
CA THR A 50 7.63 -29.61 51.40
C THR A 50 8.83 -30.41 50.83
N MET A 51 9.92 -30.49 51.62
CA MET A 51 11.17 -31.19 51.33
C MET A 51 11.04 -32.73 51.29
N GLY A 52 11.91 -33.38 50.49
CA GLY A 52 12.16 -34.82 50.52
C GLY A 52 13.57 -35.14 50.02
N HIS A 53 14.41 -35.71 50.90
CA HIS A 53 15.78 -36.15 50.63
C HIS A 53 15.80 -37.40 49.74
N GLY A 54 16.79 -37.53 48.86
CA GLY A 54 17.03 -38.75 48.09
C GLY A 54 18.30 -38.67 47.26
N ALA A 55 19.39 -39.20 47.81
CA ALA A 55 20.66 -39.37 47.12
C ALA A 55 20.54 -40.42 45.99
N ALA A 56 21.02 -40.09 44.79
CA ALA A 56 21.42 -41.09 43.80
C ALA A 56 22.48 -40.49 42.87
N ALA A 57 23.69 -41.04 42.95
CA ALA A 57 24.77 -40.81 42.01
C ALA A 57 24.31 -41.27 40.61
N SER A 58 24.13 -40.31 39.70
CA SER A 58 23.81 -40.55 38.30
C SER A 58 25.05 -40.31 37.45
N THR A 59 25.44 -41.35 36.74
CA THR A 59 26.64 -41.49 35.95
C THR A 59 26.74 -40.45 34.83
N TRP A 60 27.93 -39.87 34.69
CA TRP A 60 28.31 -38.98 33.60
C TRP A 60 28.18 -39.73 32.26
N ARG A 61 27.10 -39.49 31.51
CA ARG A 61 26.98 -39.91 30.11
C ARG A 61 27.59 -38.81 29.23
N PRO A 62 28.60 -39.11 28.39
CA PRO A 62 29.04 -38.15 27.39
C PRO A 62 27.86 -37.81 26.47
N LYS A 63 27.55 -36.52 26.35
CA LYS A 63 26.55 -36.01 25.41
C LYS A 63 26.91 -36.49 24.01
N LYS A 64 25.98 -37.17 23.34
CA LYS A 64 26.10 -37.47 21.90
C LYS A 64 26.45 -36.17 21.16
N PRO A 65 27.35 -36.22 20.17
CA PRO A 65 27.65 -35.04 19.36
C PRO A 65 26.34 -34.49 18.82
N THR A 66 26.05 -33.24 19.16
CA THR A 66 24.94 -32.48 18.62
C THR A 66 25.02 -32.61 17.10
N PRO A 67 23.97 -33.04 16.40
CA PRO A 67 23.96 -32.94 14.94
C PRO A 67 24.29 -31.48 14.62
N LYS A 68 25.33 -31.27 13.81
CA LYS A 68 25.68 -29.95 13.28
C LYS A 68 24.38 -29.33 12.80
N ALA A 69 24.07 -28.14 13.29
CA ALA A 69 22.88 -27.39 12.89
C ALA A 69 22.75 -27.52 11.38
N THR A 70 21.75 -28.27 10.93
CA THR A 70 21.37 -28.34 9.54
C THR A 70 21.08 -26.90 9.15
N GLU A 71 21.98 -26.30 8.38
CA GLU A 71 21.79 -24.96 7.86
C GLU A 71 20.43 -24.95 7.16
N LEU A 72 19.49 -24.23 7.76
CA LEU A 72 18.16 -24.14 7.21
C LEU A 72 18.29 -23.48 5.83
N PRO A 73 17.61 -23.99 4.79
CA PRO A 73 17.77 -23.55 3.40
C PRO A 73 17.37 -22.10 3.10
N TRP A 74 17.06 -21.29 4.12
CA TRP A 74 16.79 -19.86 4.00
C TRP A 74 18.05 -18.99 4.14
N GLN A 75 19.25 -19.49 3.87
CA GLN A 75 20.40 -18.62 3.56
C GLN A 75 20.00 -17.69 2.39
N LEU A 76 19.42 -16.54 2.73
CA LEU A 76 18.99 -15.42 1.92
C LEU A 76 20.23 -14.82 1.26
N SER A 77 20.74 -15.53 0.26
CA SER A 77 21.87 -15.14 -0.56
C SER A 77 21.37 -14.78 -1.96
N SER A 78 20.56 -13.74 -2.00
CA SER A 78 20.40 -12.84 -3.13
C SER A 78 19.67 -11.63 -2.58
N ARG A 79 20.02 -10.41 -3.03
CA ARG A 79 19.15 -9.24 -2.87
C ARG A 79 17.72 -9.70 -3.17
N GLU A 80 16.79 -9.54 -2.24
CA GLU A 80 15.38 -9.87 -2.50
C GLU A 80 14.98 -9.15 -3.79
N VAL A 81 14.70 -9.94 -4.84
CA VAL A 81 14.63 -9.42 -6.19
C VAL A 81 13.33 -8.63 -6.31
N ARG A 82 13.46 -7.31 -6.31
CA ARG A 82 12.36 -6.39 -6.58
C ARG A 82 12.28 -6.15 -8.07
N ASP A 83 11.31 -6.80 -8.70
CA ASP A 83 11.21 -6.90 -10.14
C ASP A 83 9.82 -6.57 -10.69
N THR A 84 8.90 -6.13 -9.84
CA THR A 84 7.52 -5.83 -10.25
C THR A 84 7.17 -4.37 -10.10
N VAL A 85 6.16 -3.96 -10.87
CA VAL A 85 5.42 -2.71 -10.69
C VAL A 85 4.13 -3.02 -9.95
N LEU A 86 4.01 -2.57 -8.70
CA LEU A 86 2.77 -2.66 -7.93
C LEU A 86 1.78 -1.62 -8.43
N LEU A 87 0.56 -2.03 -8.79
CA LEU A 87 -0.54 -1.13 -9.14
C LEU A 87 -1.43 -0.95 -7.91
N SER A 88 -1.35 0.24 -7.30
CA SER A 88 -2.07 0.60 -6.08
C SER A 88 -3.20 1.57 -6.41
N GLY A 89 -4.40 1.27 -5.94
CA GLY A 89 -5.55 2.14 -6.14
C GLY A 89 -6.68 1.85 -5.17
N ARG A 90 -7.38 2.90 -4.74
CA ARG A 90 -8.58 2.80 -3.91
C ARG A 90 -9.79 2.87 -4.81
N PHE A 91 -10.45 1.74 -5.00
CA PHE A 91 -11.61 1.66 -5.89
C PHE A 91 -12.83 1.19 -5.12
N THR A 92 -13.69 2.14 -4.81
CA THR A 92 -15.03 1.89 -4.26
C THR A 92 -16.03 1.50 -5.35
N LYS A 93 -15.66 1.69 -6.63
CA LYS A 93 -16.52 1.48 -7.80
C LYS A 93 -15.87 0.54 -8.82
N ALA A 94 -16.68 -0.30 -9.46
CA ALA A 94 -16.22 -1.34 -10.39
C ALA A 94 -15.58 -0.80 -11.68
N ASP A 95 -16.05 0.35 -12.16
CA ASP A 95 -15.51 1.07 -13.32
C ASP A 95 -14.02 1.41 -13.14
N LYS A 96 -13.63 1.92 -11.97
CA LYS A 96 -12.24 2.28 -11.69
C LYS A 96 -11.34 1.05 -11.54
N VAL A 97 -11.87 -0.06 -11.01
CA VAL A 97 -11.16 -1.35 -10.99
C VAL A 97 -10.95 -1.85 -12.42
N ALA A 98 -11.97 -1.78 -13.27
CA ALA A 98 -11.88 -2.18 -14.67
C ALA A 98 -10.82 -1.36 -15.41
N TYR A 99 -10.83 -0.04 -15.23
CA TYR A 99 -9.84 0.86 -15.81
C TYR A 99 -8.39 0.49 -15.40
N MET A 100 -8.13 0.26 -14.10
CA MET A 100 -6.79 -0.14 -13.67
C MET A 100 -6.38 -1.50 -14.22
N ARG A 101 -7.31 -2.45 -14.37
CA ARG A 101 -7.05 -3.74 -15.02
C ARG A 101 -6.72 -3.57 -16.51
N ASP A 102 -7.34 -2.63 -17.19
CA ASP A 102 -7.03 -2.37 -18.59
C ASP A 102 -5.64 -1.74 -18.72
N VAL A 103 -5.26 -0.80 -17.85
CA VAL A 103 -3.87 -0.30 -17.78
C VAL A 103 -2.88 -1.43 -17.45
N GLU A 104 -3.22 -2.34 -16.53
CA GLU A 104 -2.41 -3.52 -16.22
C GLU A 104 -2.15 -4.37 -17.47
N LYS A 105 -3.19 -4.67 -18.26
CA LYS A 105 -3.06 -5.46 -19.49
C LYS A 105 -2.15 -4.76 -20.51
N GLU A 106 -2.29 -3.44 -20.69
CA GLU A 106 -1.45 -2.69 -21.62
C GLU A 106 0.02 -2.68 -21.17
N LEU A 107 0.29 -2.52 -19.87
CA LEU A 107 1.65 -2.64 -19.33
C LEU A 107 2.23 -4.04 -19.55
N GLN A 108 1.44 -5.09 -19.35
CA GLN A 108 1.86 -6.47 -19.59
C GLN A 108 2.17 -6.74 -21.06
N LYS A 109 1.42 -6.15 -22.00
CA LYS A 109 1.74 -6.19 -23.45
C LYS A 109 3.08 -5.52 -23.75
N CYS A 110 3.46 -4.50 -23.00
CA CYS A 110 4.79 -3.89 -23.08
C CYS A 110 5.90 -4.70 -22.38
N GLY A 111 5.61 -5.91 -21.90
CA GLY A 111 6.59 -6.78 -21.22
C GLY A 111 6.84 -6.42 -19.76
N ILE A 112 6.09 -5.49 -19.17
CA ILE A 112 6.26 -5.08 -17.77
C ILE A 112 5.68 -6.14 -16.85
N ARG A 113 6.45 -6.54 -15.84
CA ARG A 113 5.99 -7.35 -14.71
C ARG A 113 5.15 -6.48 -13.78
N THR A 114 3.85 -6.69 -13.78
CA THR A 114 2.92 -5.98 -12.89
C THR A 114 2.46 -6.88 -11.75
N PHE A 115 2.08 -6.26 -10.64
CA PHE A 115 1.35 -6.90 -9.56
C PHE A 115 0.16 -6.02 -9.17
N MET A 116 -1.04 -6.56 -9.28
CA MET A 116 -2.27 -5.92 -8.81
C MET A 116 -2.91 -6.86 -7.78
N VAL A 117 -3.15 -6.36 -6.57
CA VAL A 117 -3.78 -7.16 -5.51
C VAL A 117 -5.20 -7.57 -5.96
N LYS A 118 -5.45 -8.88 -5.97
CA LYS A 118 -6.73 -9.50 -6.33
C LYS A 118 -7.04 -10.55 -5.26
N ALA A 119 -7.83 -10.20 -4.27
CA ALA A 119 -8.28 -11.15 -3.25
C ALA A 119 -9.57 -11.85 -3.71
N GLY A 120 -9.55 -13.18 -3.72
CA GLY A 120 -10.73 -14.04 -3.83
C GLY A 120 -11.26 -14.45 -2.46
N ALA A 121 -12.37 -15.20 -2.44
CA ALA A 121 -12.93 -15.76 -1.22
C ALA A 121 -11.89 -16.63 -0.49
N GLY A 122 -11.70 -16.38 0.81
CA GLY A 122 -10.73 -17.10 1.66
C GLY A 122 -9.29 -16.58 1.58
N GLN A 123 -9.00 -15.54 0.79
CA GLN A 123 -7.68 -14.91 0.76
C GLN A 123 -7.60 -13.70 1.67
N ASP A 124 -6.43 -13.49 2.29
CA ASP A 124 -6.13 -12.33 3.11
C ASP A 124 -5.56 -11.20 2.25
N PHE A 125 -6.29 -10.08 2.16
CA PHE A 125 -5.88 -8.91 1.37
C PHE A 125 -4.57 -8.31 1.87
N GLY A 126 -4.34 -8.32 3.19
CA GLY A 126 -3.13 -7.79 3.80
C GLY A 126 -1.89 -8.59 3.48
N VAL A 127 -1.99 -9.91 3.49
CA VAL A 127 -0.90 -10.81 3.06
C VAL A 127 -0.54 -10.55 1.60
N LEU A 128 -1.55 -10.47 0.71
CA LEU A 128 -1.31 -10.18 -0.72
C LEU A 128 -0.70 -8.80 -0.95
N THR A 129 -1.13 -7.80 -0.19
CA THR A 129 -0.58 -6.44 -0.24
C THR A 129 0.88 -6.42 0.22
N ALA A 130 1.20 -7.09 1.33
CA ALA A 130 2.56 -7.22 1.83
C ALA A 130 3.48 -7.92 0.82
N MET A 131 3.01 -9.00 0.17
CA MET A 131 3.73 -9.65 -0.92
C MET A 131 3.96 -8.73 -2.11
N GLY A 132 2.95 -7.92 -2.47
CA GLY A 132 3.07 -6.92 -3.54
C GLY A 132 4.14 -5.88 -3.23
N LEU A 133 4.10 -5.30 -2.04
CA LEU A 133 5.07 -4.30 -1.58
C LEU A 133 6.49 -4.88 -1.49
N HIS A 134 6.64 -6.11 -1.00
CA HIS A 134 7.93 -6.79 -0.89
C HIS A 134 8.63 -6.95 -2.24
N ARG A 135 7.88 -7.28 -3.29
CA ARG A 135 8.39 -7.48 -4.65
C ARG A 135 8.48 -6.19 -5.49
N ALA A 136 7.83 -5.12 -5.05
CA ALA A 136 7.70 -3.91 -5.83
C ALA A 136 9.05 -3.20 -5.98
N ARG A 137 9.48 -2.99 -7.22
CA ARG A 137 10.54 -2.04 -7.56
C ARG A 137 10.00 -0.62 -7.71
N ALA A 138 8.80 -0.53 -8.25
CA ALA A 138 8.03 0.70 -8.34
C ALA A 138 6.58 0.45 -7.92
N MET A 139 5.93 1.47 -7.38
CA MET A 139 4.50 1.51 -7.11
C MET A 139 3.86 2.60 -7.96
N VAL A 140 2.91 2.21 -8.79
CA VAL A 140 2.06 3.14 -9.53
C VAL A 140 0.81 3.40 -8.69
N ALA A 141 0.67 4.65 -8.23
CA ALA A 141 -0.45 5.08 -7.41
C ALA A 141 -1.55 5.71 -8.27
N PHE A 142 -2.70 5.06 -8.37
CA PHE A 142 -3.88 5.55 -9.09
C PHE A 142 -4.63 6.56 -8.19
N CYS A 143 -4.17 7.81 -8.22
CA CYS A 143 -4.55 8.90 -7.33
C CYS A 143 -5.94 9.45 -7.66
N THR A 144 -6.97 8.81 -7.10
CA THR A 144 -8.35 9.34 -7.05
C THR A 144 -8.52 10.27 -5.83
N SER A 145 -9.68 10.94 -5.71
CA SER A 145 -9.95 11.89 -4.61
C SER A 145 -9.85 11.29 -3.21
N THR A 146 -10.13 9.99 -3.07
CA THR A 146 -10.07 9.26 -1.80
C THR A 146 -8.79 8.43 -1.63
N TYR A 147 -7.84 8.52 -2.57
CA TYR A 147 -6.60 7.77 -2.47
C TYR A 147 -5.82 8.16 -1.21
N GLY A 148 -5.27 7.16 -0.52
CA GLY A 148 -4.55 7.37 0.74
C GLY A 148 -5.47 7.61 1.94
N GLU A 149 -6.79 7.47 1.79
CA GLU A 149 -7.71 7.55 2.91
C GLU A 149 -7.47 6.41 3.90
N ARG A 150 -7.51 6.73 5.20
CA ARG A 150 -7.38 5.76 6.29
C ARG A 150 -8.74 5.27 6.80
N THR A 151 -8.94 3.95 6.83
CA THR A 151 -10.13 3.25 7.28
C THR A 151 -9.80 2.28 8.42
N ARG A 152 -10.83 1.61 8.94
CA ARG A 152 -10.71 0.66 10.05
C ARG A 152 -10.43 -0.77 9.60
N VAL A 153 -10.48 -1.07 8.31
CA VAL A 153 -10.38 -2.46 7.78
C VAL A 153 -8.95 -2.94 7.55
N GLY A 154 -7.94 -2.06 7.67
CA GLY A 154 -6.54 -2.41 7.48
C GLY A 154 -6.19 -2.67 6.01
N TYR A 155 -4.91 -2.51 5.64
CA TYR A 155 -4.37 -2.81 4.30
C TYR A 155 -5.08 -2.10 3.14
N GLU A 156 -5.18 -0.78 3.27
CA GLU A 156 -5.67 0.11 2.21
C GLU A 156 -4.53 0.92 1.61
N THR A 157 -4.83 1.72 0.59
CA THR A 157 -3.86 2.61 -0.06
C THR A 157 -3.09 3.52 0.90
N TYR A 158 -3.66 3.86 2.07
CA TYR A 158 -2.95 4.57 3.13
C TYR A 158 -1.73 3.79 3.64
N GLN A 159 -1.90 2.49 3.95
CA GLN A 159 -0.82 1.66 4.48
C GLN A 159 0.25 1.38 3.42
N GLU A 160 -0.16 1.18 2.16
CA GLU A 160 0.76 1.04 1.03
C GLU A 160 1.62 2.31 0.86
N LEU A 161 0.97 3.48 0.83
CA LEU A 161 1.64 4.76 0.69
C LEU A 161 2.58 5.05 1.87
N LYS A 162 2.11 4.74 3.09
CA LYS A 162 2.91 4.89 4.32
C LYS A 162 4.15 4.03 4.25
N TYR A 163 4.01 2.76 3.87
CA TYR A 163 5.13 1.83 3.72
C TYR A 163 6.15 2.35 2.71
N VAL A 164 5.71 2.80 1.53
CA VAL A 164 6.60 3.33 0.49
C VAL A 164 7.30 4.62 0.94
N HIS A 165 6.62 5.47 1.70
CA HIS A 165 7.19 6.72 2.23
C HIS A 165 8.23 6.47 3.32
N GLU A 166 7.95 5.59 4.28
CA GLU A 166 8.80 5.36 5.45
C GLU A 166 10.01 4.48 5.16
N ASN A 167 9.88 3.49 4.27
CA ASN A 167 10.96 2.52 3.99
C ASN A 167 11.86 2.94 2.82
N GLY A 168 11.97 4.25 2.57
CA GLY A 168 12.66 4.82 1.41
C GLY A 168 14.19 4.92 1.52
N GLU A 169 14.77 4.73 2.71
CA GLU A 169 16.18 5.06 2.99
C GLU A 169 17.15 3.86 2.91
N ASP A 170 16.67 2.62 3.12
CA ASP A 170 17.54 1.44 3.24
C ASP A 170 17.74 0.68 1.92
N GLY A 171 18.47 1.26 0.95
CA GLY A 171 19.06 0.57 -0.22
C GLY A 171 18.09 -0.14 -1.19
N ALA A 172 16.82 -0.20 -0.84
CA ALA A 172 15.72 -0.89 -1.48
C ALA A 172 14.54 0.08 -1.42
N LYS A 173 14.65 1.19 -2.15
CA LYS A 173 13.57 2.16 -2.28
C LYS A 173 12.58 1.69 -3.32
N ILE A 174 11.29 1.69 -2.98
CA ILE A 174 10.20 1.54 -3.95
C ILE A 174 9.99 2.90 -4.60
N ALA A 175 10.14 2.98 -5.92
CA ALA A 175 9.87 4.23 -6.64
C ALA A 175 8.36 4.51 -6.70
N LEU A 176 7.94 5.67 -6.23
CA LEU A 176 6.54 6.10 -6.30
C LEU A 176 6.27 6.82 -7.62
N LEU A 177 5.33 6.32 -8.43
CA LEU A 177 4.87 6.93 -9.67
C LEU A 177 3.37 7.27 -9.57
N PRO A 178 3.00 8.53 -9.29
CA PRO A 178 1.61 8.92 -9.16
C PRO A 178 0.94 9.09 -10.53
N ILE A 179 -0.30 8.62 -10.65
CA ILE A 179 -1.20 8.87 -11.79
C ILE A 179 -2.36 9.73 -11.29
N LYS A 180 -2.45 10.98 -11.73
CA LYS A 180 -3.54 11.89 -11.37
C LYS A 180 -4.83 11.44 -12.04
N LEU A 181 -5.84 11.06 -11.25
CA LEU A 181 -7.17 10.62 -11.71
C LEU A 181 -8.31 11.40 -11.01
N ALA A 182 -7.99 12.52 -10.38
CA ALA A 182 -8.93 13.46 -9.81
C ALA A 182 -8.45 14.89 -10.07
N GLU A 183 -9.38 15.83 -10.17
CA GLU A 183 -9.10 17.23 -10.47
C GLU A 183 -8.12 17.84 -9.45
N VAL A 184 -8.35 17.57 -8.17
CA VAL A 184 -7.50 17.98 -7.05
C VAL A 184 -6.29 17.05 -6.92
N TYR A 185 -5.10 17.63 -6.87
CA TYR A 185 -3.84 16.92 -6.64
C TYR A 185 -2.90 17.72 -5.71
N PRO A 186 -2.19 17.08 -4.76
CA PRO A 186 -2.23 15.65 -4.42
C PRO A 186 -3.62 15.21 -3.90
N PRO A 187 -3.91 13.89 -3.83
CA PRO A 187 -5.15 13.40 -3.26
C PRO A 187 -5.47 14.03 -1.91
N CYS A 188 -6.73 14.38 -1.72
CA CYS A 188 -7.22 15.05 -0.53
C CYS A 188 -8.37 14.21 0.07
N PRO A 189 -8.06 13.03 0.66
CA PRO A 189 -9.08 12.18 1.26
C PRO A 189 -9.83 12.90 2.42
N PRO A 190 -11.01 12.40 2.82
CA PRO A 190 -11.81 13.04 3.87
C PRO A 190 -11.15 12.96 5.26
N ASP A 191 -10.24 12.02 5.49
CA ASP A 191 -9.54 11.89 6.77
C ASP A 191 -8.24 12.72 6.83
N GLU A 192 -8.00 13.36 7.99
CA GLU A 192 -6.87 14.27 8.17
C GLU A 192 -5.50 13.59 8.07
N VAL A 193 -5.41 12.35 8.57
CA VAL A 193 -4.15 11.60 8.62
C VAL A 193 -3.73 11.18 7.20
N GLY A 194 -4.67 10.66 6.41
CA GLY A 194 -4.49 10.33 5.00
C GLY A 194 -4.13 11.54 4.17
N ARG A 195 -4.78 12.70 4.39
CA ARG A 195 -4.40 13.97 3.72
C ARG A 195 -2.96 14.37 4.02
N SER A 196 -2.56 14.29 5.28
CA SER A 196 -1.23 14.69 5.72
C SER A 196 -0.16 13.78 5.10
N LEU A 197 -0.39 12.46 5.09
CA LEU A 197 0.49 11.51 4.41
C LEU A 197 0.55 11.77 2.90
N CYS A 198 -0.58 12.01 2.24
CA CYS A 198 -0.59 12.33 0.81
C CYS A 198 0.25 13.57 0.49
N ARG A 199 0.16 14.63 1.30
CA ARG A 199 0.98 15.85 1.11
C ARG A 199 2.48 15.59 1.28
N LEU A 200 2.86 14.70 2.20
CA LEU A 200 4.26 14.33 2.44
C LEU A 200 4.82 13.41 1.35
N ALA A 201 4.06 12.36 1.00
CA ALA A 201 4.49 11.35 0.04
C ALA A 201 4.44 11.87 -1.41
N PHE A 202 3.43 12.67 -1.75
CA PHE A 202 3.27 13.34 -3.05
C PHE A 202 3.74 14.80 -2.96
N SER A 203 5.02 14.98 -2.61
CA SER A 203 5.62 16.29 -2.49
C SER A 203 5.51 17.09 -3.80
N ARG A 204 5.62 18.42 -3.73
CA ARG A 204 5.55 19.31 -4.91
C ARG A 204 6.63 19.04 -5.96
N SER A 205 7.72 18.37 -5.59
CA SER A 205 8.81 17.99 -6.50
C SER A 205 8.56 16.64 -7.19
N LEU A 206 7.58 15.86 -6.74
CA LEU A 206 7.25 14.57 -7.35
C LEU A 206 6.37 14.79 -8.58
N VAL A 207 6.91 14.45 -9.75
CA VAL A 207 6.20 14.51 -11.02
C VAL A 207 5.18 13.37 -11.10
N TYR A 208 3.96 13.69 -11.51
CA TYR A 208 2.90 12.72 -11.76
C TYR A 208 2.62 12.56 -13.26
N VAL A 209 2.02 11.43 -13.64
CA VAL A 209 1.42 11.24 -14.96
C VAL A 209 -0.01 11.77 -14.90
N ASP A 210 -0.36 12.66 -15.83
CA ASP A 210 -1.73 13.14 -15.95
C ASP A 210 -2.59 12.09 -16.67
N GLY A 211 -3.44 11.42 -15.91
CA GLY A 211 -4.38 10.42 -16.41
C GLY A 211 -5.75 10.98 -16.78
N LEU A 212 -6.00 12.28 -16.56
CA LEU A 212 -7.24 12.94 -16.93
C LEU A 212 -7.16 13.50 -18.35
N LEU A 213 -8.25 13.36 -19.10
CA LEU A 213 -8.38 13.90 -20.45
C LEU A 213 -8.89 15.35 -20.42
N ASP A 214 -9.96 15.60 -19.67
CA ASP A 214 -10.69 16.88 -19.63
C ASP A 214 -11.04 17.30 -18.19
N GLY A 215 -10.33 16.76 -17.20
CA GLY A 215 -10.61 16.97 -15.77
C GLY A 215 -11.64 16.00 -15.18
N THR A 216 -12.47 15.36 -16.01
CA THR A 216 -13.56 14.47 -15.56
C THR A 216 -13.42 13.03 -16.07
N SER A 217 -12.90 12.87 -17.29
CA SER A 217 -12.75 11.59 -17.99
C SER A 217 -11.30 11.12 -17.93
N TYR A 218 -11.10 9.79 -17.94
CA TYR A 218 -9.76 9.21 -18.00
C TYR A 218 -9.25 9.13 -19.44
N LYS A 219 -7.95 9.31 -19.62
CA LYS A 219 -7.27 8.96 -20.87
C LYS A 219 -7.41 7.46 -21.15
N GLN A 220 -7.17 7.07 -22.40
CA GLN A 220 -7.18 5.66 -22.75
C GLN A 220 -6.08 4.90 -21.97
N ALA A 221 -6.39 3.66 -21.59
CA ALA A 221 -5.48 2.83 -20.81
C ALA A 221 -4.13 2.63 -21.52
N GLU A 222 -4.15 2.52 -22.85
CA GLU A 222 -2.95 2.39 -23.69
C GLU A 222 -2.04 3.63 -23.57
N ASP A 223 -2.60 4.83 -23.60
CA ASP A 223 -1.84 6.07 -23.50
C ASP A 223 -1.22 6.23 -22.11
N VAL A 224 -1.97 5.90 -21.05
CA VAL A 224 -1.45 5.92 -19.69
C VAL A 224 -0.35 4.87 -19.50
N ALA A 225 -0.50 3.68 -20.06
CA ALA A 225 0.54 2.66 -20.02
C ALA A 225 1.83 3.12 -20.71
N LYS A 226 1.75 3.77 -21.88
CA LYS A 226 2.91 4.37 -22.56
C LYS A 226 3.62 5.40 -21.68
N LEU A 227 2.87 6.30 -21.04
CA LEU A 227 3.41 7.32 -20.13
C LEU A 227 4.08 6.71 -18.89
N ILE A 228 3.53 5.60 -18.37
CA ILE A 228 4.14 4.84 -17.28
C ILE A 228 5.47 4.23 -17.74
N VAL A 229 5.50 3.58 -18.91
CA VAL A 229 6.72 2.98 -19.47
C VAL A 229 7.80 4.04 -19.69
N GLU A 230 7.46 5.20 -20.24
CA GLU A 230 8.39 6.33 -20.40
C GLU A 230 8.91 6.85 -19.05
N SER A 231 8.07 6.89 -18.03
CA SER A 231 8.48 7.29 -16.68
C SER A 231 9.41 6.26 -16.03
N LEU A 232 9.12 4.97 -16.16
CA LEU A 232 10.01 3.89 -15.72
C LEU A 232 11.36 3.94 -16.44
N ARG A 233 11.37 4.27 -17.74
CA ARG A 233 12.61 4.47 -18.50
C ARG A 233 13.41 5.65 -17.97
N ARG A 234 12.78 6.80 -17.72
CA ARG A 234 13.44 8.00 -17.16
C ARG A 234 14.00 7.76 -15.76
N MET A 235 13.35 6.93 -14.95
CA MET A 235 13.83 6.51 -13.64
C MET A 235 14.91 5.42 -13.69
N ASN A 236 15.29 4.96 -14.89
CA ASN A 236 16.19 3.83 -15.10
C ASN A 236 15.71 2.51 -14.44
N LEU A 237 14.39 2.31 -14.30
CA LEU A 237 13.81 1.11 -13.69
C LEU A 237 13.28 0.12 -14.72
N LEU A 238 13.13 0.54 -15.99
CA LEU A 238 12.49 -0.27 -17.02
C LEU A 238 13.13 -1.66 -17.18
N HIS A 239 14.45 -1.75 -17.17
CA HIS A 239 15.17 -3.01 -17.33
C HIS A 239 15.00 -3.95 -16.12
N GLU A 240 14.75 -3.41 -14.94
CA GLU A 240 14.54 -4.19 -13.71
C GLU A 240 13.15 -4.84 -13.66
N VAL A 241 12.17 -4.20 -14.30
CA VAL A 241 10.75 -4.63 -14.24
C VAL A 241 10.24 -5.28 -15.52
N THR A 242 11.06 -5.38 -16.56
CA THR A 242 10.70 -6.09 -17.80
C THR A 242 11.00 -7.59 -17.66
N LYS A 243 10.18 -8.43 -18.29
CA LYS A 243 10.38 -9.90 -18.37
C LYS A 243 11.57 -10.29 -19.23
#